data_AF-A0A8J8D6M8-F1
#
_entry.id   AF-A0A8J8D6M8-F1
#
_cell.length_a   1.000
_cell.length_b   1.000
_cell.length_c   1.000
_cell.angle_alpha   90.00
_cell.angle_beta   90.00
_cell.angle_gamma   90.00
#
_symmetry.space_group_name_H-M   'P 1'
#
loop_
_entity.id
_entity.type
_entity.pdbx_description
1 polymer ?
#
loop_
_entity_poly.entity_id
_entity_poly.type
_entity_poly.pdbx_seq_one_letter_code
_entity_poly.pdbx_strand_id
1 'polypeptide(L)'
;MILGMVSTTSTAMKNEITTMVGWYERSNIGDNMLDLIMKTPGSPDNWETNPSSMVQLGLENPDYPDTIDYNKIEALNEAYQNNDEALKEALSNLSLGKDFSLGFFLTRIEIEGDVTVVPPTTEGSVDVPSGGHLSITPVRGYAYGRGIYAEWIDPERVDLEGVGNIPNVINISAGETFVFKLIEGGSVRVDVPGGGSPGGPVNYEIPTGVTVHIEVETGYLLIGWAKLDNGTYELWIPYHRQGQQVRTTWEGTVWWGQQGGVSSSDLVIKYIYATEVVHADYNITLINGEFVNDPDEIKASMDRSPWVTYSERRVPMSKMIYSSQYTVTPSDLPKEMYVGTLTTTVPDYMSFKIEFSDPGYVVLVAWLRGTNVSGYSVLAAYRTEEDPTMKAIINQTINGNNVVHYYSSPSPDYIVIPWNDFLTTVKQGESLDIYVWVYKMKDVNVMQFIDLNGINTLMKPQVSLAVLRLSVWDDS
;
A
#
# COMPACT_ATOMS: atom_id res chain seq x y z
N MET A 1 76.20 -33.70 4.04
CA MET A 1 74.95 -34.44 3.74
C MET A 1 73.83 -34.07 4.71
N ILE A 2 74.06 -34.06 6.03
CA ILE A 2 73.04 -33.71 7.06
C ILE A 2 72.53 -32.26 6.95
N LEU A 3 73.40 -31.27 6.67
CA LEU A 3 72.99 -29.86 6.47
C LEU A 3 72.08 -29.64 5.25
N GLY A 4 72.31 -30.38 4.16
CA GLY A 4 71.45 -30.30 2.97
C GLY A 4 70.07 -30.89 3.22
N MET A 5 69.99 -31.97 4.00
CA MET A 5 68.74 -32.64 4.37
C MET A 5 67.90 -31.76 5.33
N VAL A 6 68.53 -31.11 6.33
CA VAL A 6 67.86 -30.16 7.23
C VAL A 6 67.37 -28.91 6.48
N SER A 7 68.12 -28.41 5.50
CA SER A 7 67.68 -27.31 4.63
C SER A 7 66.46 -27.68 3.80
N THR A 8 66.45 -28.85 3.16
CA THR A 8 65.30 -29.31 2.36
C THR A 8 64.05 -29.56 3.20
N THR A 9 64.19 -30.13 4.40
CA THR A 9 63.04 -30.33 5.31
C THR A 9 62.50 -29.00 5.83
N SER A 10 63.38 -28.03 6.12
CA SER A 10 62.96 -26.68 6.53
C SER A 10 62.20 -25.93 5.44
N THR A 11 62.65 -26.01 4.18
CA THR A 11 61.93 -25.42 3.04
C THR A 11 60.60 -26.12 2.77
N ALA A 12 60.55 -27.46 2.88
CA ALA A 12 59.31 -28.21 2.72
C ALA A 12 58.29 -27.88 3.82
N MET A 13 58.70 -27.84 5.10
CA MET A 13 57.81 -27.43 6.20
C MET A 13 57.38 -25.97 6.08
N LYS A 14 58.27 -25.06 5.65
CA LYS A 14 57.90 -23.66 5.41
C LYS A 14 56.84 -23.56 4.31
N ASN A 15 56.98 -24.35 3.24
CA ASN A 15 56.00 -24.40 2.17
C ASN A 15 54.68 -24.99 2.67
N GLU A 16 54.70 -26.09 3.42
CA GLU A 16 53.50 -26.70 4.03
C GLU A 16 52.80 -25.75 5.02
N ILE A 17 53.54 -25.05 5.87
CA ILE A 17 52.98 -24.05 6.80
C ILE A 17 52.40 -22.87 6.00
N THR A 18 53.09 -22.38 4.99
CA THR A 18 52.57 -21.31 4.11
C THR A 18 51.30 -21.76 3.39
N THR A 19 51.26 -23.02 2.94
CA THR A 19 50.06 -23.61 2.34
C THR A 19 48.94 -23.75 3.37
N MET A 20 49.20 -24.27 4.58
CA MET A 20 48.18 -24.38 5.63
C MET A 20 47.64 -23.02 6.08
N VAL A 21 48.50 -22.01 6.22
CA VAL A 21 48.11 -20.63 6.53
C VAL A 21 47.27 -20.05 5.40
N GLY A 22 47.70 -20.21 4.13
CA GLY A 22 46.93 -19.76 2.98
C GLY A 22 45.57 -20.46 2.85
N TRP A 23 45.48 -21.76 3.20
CA TRP A 23 44.22 -22.49 3.27
C TRP A 23 43.31 -21.97 4.39
N TYR A 24 43.87 -21.66 5.56
CA TYR A 24 43.11 -21.13 6.68
C TYR A 24 42.57 -19.71 6.41
N GLU A 25 43.39 -18.85 5.79
CA GLU A 25 42.96 -17.52 5.35
C GLU A 25 41.82 -17.65 4.32
N ARG A 26 42.01 -18.45 3.26
CA ARG A 26 40.99 -18.69 2.22
C ARG A 26 39.67 -19.22 2.79
N SER A 27 39.72 -20.20 3.69
CA SER A 27 38.51 -20.86 4.20
C SER A 27 37.60 -19.92 5.00
N ASN A 28 38.14 -18.82 5.55
CA ASN A 28 37.39 -17.91 6.42
C ASN A 28 37.03 -16.58 5.76
N ILE A 29 37.54 -16.24 4.56
CA ILE A 29 37.25 -14.95 3.92
C ILE A 29 35.75 -14.76 3.72
N GLY A 30 35.06 -15.74 3.11
CA GLY A 30 33.62 -15.61 2.84
C GLY A 30 32.78 -15.43 4.12
N ASP A 31 33.07 -16.22 5.16
CA ASP A 31 32.40 -16.10 6.45
C ASP A 31 32.69 -14.77 7.15
N ASN A 32 33.94 -14.29 7.12
CA ASN A 32 34.33 -13.00 7.68
C ASN A 32 33.68 -11.83 6.93
N MET A 33 33.60 -11.91 5.59
CA MET A 33 32.93 -10.89 4.77
C MET A 33 31.45 -10.79 5.15
N LEU A 34 30.73 -11.91 5.17
CA LEU A 34 29.31 -11.91 5.55
C LEU A 34 29.11 -11.43 6.99
N ASP A 35 29.95 -11.85 7.92
CA ASP A 35 29.87 -11.40 9.31
C ASP A 35 30.09 -9.89 9.45
N LEU A 36 31.06 -9.30 8.73
CA LEU A 36 31.30 -7.85 8.72
C LEU A 36 30.13 -7.08 8.11
N ILE A 37 29.62 -7.55 6.95
CA ILE A 37 28.49 -6.94 6.27
C ILE A 37 27.25 -6.95 7.18
N MET A 38 26.97 -8.04 7.88
CA MET A 38 25.70 -8.17 8.63
C MET A 38 25.73 -7.63 10.05
N LYS A 39 26.90 -7.57 10.70
CA LYS A 39 27.04 -7.20 12.12
C LYS A 39 27.58 -5.79 12.33
N THR A 40 27.62 -4.99 11.27
CA THR A 40 28.01 -3.59 11.35
C THR A 40 27.02 -2.74 10.56
N PRO A 41 26.73 -1.50 11.02
CA PRO A 41 25.89 -0.57 10.28
C PRO A 41 26.61 0.02 9.06
N GLY A 42 27.92 -0.20 8.93
CA GLY A 42 28.77 0.47 7.95
C GLY A 42 29.31 1.79 8.49
N SER A 43 30.05 2.52 7.66
CA SER A 43 30.59 3.82 8.03
C SER A 43 30.55 4.78 6.83
N PRO A 44 29.88 5.94 6.95
CA PRO A 44 29.02 6.35 8.07
C PRO A 44 27.78 5.43 8.23
N ASP A 45 27.14 5.41 9.40
CA ASP A 45 26.02 4.49 9.70
C ASP A 45 24.82 4.64 8.75
N ASN A 46 24.68 5.82 8.12
CA ASN A 46 23.60 6.22 7.21
C ASN A 46 24.05 6.32 5.74
N TRP A 47 25.08 5.56 5.36
CA TRP A 47 25.68 5.62 4.03
C TRP A 47 24.67 5.33 2.90
N GLU A 48 23.56 4.64 3.15
CA GLU A 48 22.49 4.41 2.18
C GLU A 48 21.86 5.69 1.64
N THR A 49 21.95 6.79 2.39
CA THR A 49 21.50 8.10 1.92
C THR A 49 22.45 8.75 0.92
N ASN A 50 23.72 8.33 0.90
CA ASN A 50 24.76 8.80 -0.02
C ASN A 50 25.87 7.73 -0.15
N PRO A 51 25.69 6.71 -1.02
CA PRO A 51 26.62 5.60 -1.14
C PRO A 51 28.05 6.01 -1.49
N SER A 52 28.24 7.11 -2.21
CA SER A 52 29.57 7.64 -2.56
C SER A 52 30.38 8.16 -1.36
N SER A 53 29.76 8.30 -0.19
CA SER A 53 30.44 8.64 1.07
C SER A 53 30.85 7.43 1.91
N MET A 54 30.50 6.22 1.45
CA MET A 54 30.75 4.98 2.17
C MET A 54 32.25 4.68 2.26
N VAL A 55 32.71 4.44 3.49
CA VAL A 55 34.09 4.00 3.81
C VAL A 55 34.10 2.50 4.12
N GLN A 56 33.06 2.03 4.81
CA GLN A 56 32.90 0.63 5.17
C GLN A 56 31.46 0.18 4.90
N LEU A 57 31.32 -0.91 4.17
CA LEU A 57 30.02 -1.54 3.94
C LEU A 57 29.55 -2.24 5.22
N GLY A 58 28.28 -1.99 5.56
CA GLY A 58 27.55 -2.73 6.57
C GLY A 58 26.05 -2.54 6.37
N LEU A 59 25.29 -3.59 6.63
CA LEU A 59 23.85 -3.68 6.38
C LEU A 59 23.04 -3.70 7.68
N GLU A 60 23.68 -3.78 8.85
CA GLU A 60 22.95 -3.80 10.11
C GLU A 60 22.06 -2.55 10.24
N ASN A 61 20.83 -2.76 10.69
CA ASN A 61 19.94 -1.68 11.05
C ASN A 61 20.27 -1.21 12.49
N PRO A 62 20.76 0.02 12.69
CA PRO A 62 21.11 0.51 14.03
C PRO A 62 19.89 0.66 14.95
N ASP A 63 18.70 0.89 14.39
CA ASP A 63 17.46 1.04 15.15
C ASP A 63 16.82 -0.32 15.50
N TYR A 64 17.18 -1.37 14.76
CA TYR A 64 16.70 -2.74 14.93
C TYR A 64 17.89 -3.72 14.94
N PRO A 65 18.61 -3.81 16.08
CA PRO A 65 19.77 -4.70 16.21
C PRO A 65 19.47 -6.13 15.82
N ASP A 66 20.48 -6.85 15.34
CA ASP A 66 20.39 -8.22 14.82
C ASP A 66 19.56 -8.37 13.52
N THR A 67 19.18 -7.25 12.89
CA THR A 67 18.53 -7.25 11.57
C THR A 67 19.36 -6.50 10.54
N ILE A 68 19.25 -6.90 9.27
CA ILE A 68 19.76 -6.10 8.16
C ILE A 68 18.67 -5.16 7.63
N ASP A 69 19.07 -3.96 7.18
CA ASP A 69 18.18 -2.95 6.64
C ASP A 69 17.94 -3.15 5.15
N TYR A 70 16.67 -3.30 4.75
CA TYR A 70 16.26 -3.36 3.36
C TYR A 70 16.72 -2.13 2.56
N ASN A 71 16.66 -0.92 3.13
CA ASN A 71 17.03 0.30 2.42
C ASN A 71 18.53 0.34 2.09
N LYS A 72 19.36 -0.24 2.96
CA LYS A 72 20.79 -0.40 2.69
C LYS A 72 21.04 -1.39 1.54
N ILE A 73 20.25 -2.45 1.43
CA ILE A 73 20.33 -3.39 0.30
C ILE A 73 19.92 -2.71 -1.01
N GLU A 74 18.84 -1.93 -1.01
CA GLU A 74 18.42 -1.16 -2.20
C GLU A 74 19.49 -0.16 -2.63
N ALA A 75 20.03 0.63 -1.69
CA ALA A 75 21.08 1.60 -1.97
C ALA A 75 22.38 0.94 -2.45
N LEU A 76 22.70 -0.26 -1.92
CA LEU A 76 23.82 -1.07 -2.38
C LEU A 76 23.65 -1.48 -3.84
N ASN A 77 22.47 -1.97 -4.21
CA ASN A 77 22.17 -2.37 -5.58
C ASN A 77 22.18 -1.15 -6.53
N GLU A 78 21.60 -0.02 -6.13
CA GLU A 78 21.62 1.20 -6.93
C GLU A 78 23.06 1.70 -7.16
N ALA A 79 23.90 1.73 -6.13
CA ALA A 79 25.30 2.09 -6.24
C ALA A 79 26.09 1.14 -7.14
N TYR A 80 25.78 -0.16 -7.10
CA TYR A 80 26.34 -1.16 -8.01
C TYR A 80 25.97 -0.89 -9.47
N GLN A 81 24.68 -0.66 -9.76
CA GLN A 81 24.20 -0.34 -11.11
C GLN A 81 24.80 0.96 -11.66
N ASN A 82 25.05 1.93 -10.78
CA ASN A 82 25.69 3.20 -11.11
C ASN A 82 27.23 3.13 -11.21
N ASN A 83 27.82 1.95 -10.97
CA ASN A 83 29.27 1.74 -10.99
C ASN A 83 30.02 2.71 -10.04
N ASP A 84 29.53 2.83 -8.80
CA ASP A 84 30.12 3.71 -7.79
C ASP A 84 31.51 3.23 -7.34
N GLU A 85 32.50 4.13 -7.40
CA GLU A 85 33.89 3.82 -7.08
C GLU A 85 34.14 3.61 -5.57
N ALA A 86 33.43 4.32 -4.69
CA ALA A 86 33.56 4.13 -3.24
C ALA A 86 33.04 2.74 -2.85
N LEU A 87 31.96 2.28 -3.49
CA LEU A 87 31.47 0.91 -3.33
C LEU A 87 32.50 -0.13 -3.80
N LYS A 88 33.11 0.05 -4.98
CA LYS A 88 34.17 -0.85 -5.45
C LYS A 88 35.34 -0.93 -4.48
N GLU A 89 35.81 0.21 -3.98
CA GLU A 89 36.91 0.25 -3.02
C GLU A 89 36.54 -0.45 -1.71
N ALA A 90 35.36 -0.17 -1.16
CA ALA A 90 34.87 -0.83 0.06
C ALA A 90 34.75 -2.35 -0.11
N LEU A 91 34.19 -2.82 -1.23
CA LEU A 91 34.04 -4.24 -1.54
C LEU A 91 35.39 -4.92 -1.81
N SER A 92 36.32 -4.25 -2.50
CA SER A 92 37.68 -4.76 -2.74
C SER A 92 38.46 -4.91 -1.44
N ASN A 93 38.34 -3.94 -0.53
CA ASN A 93 38.95 -4.00 0.78
C ASN A 93 38.34 -5.13 1.62
N LEU A 94 37.02 -5.30 1.56
CA LEU A 94 36.30 -6.33 2.27
C LEU A 94 36.68 -7.74 1.78
N SER A 95 36.86 -7.92 0.46
CA SER A 95 37.27 -9.19 -0.13
C SER A 95 38.78 -9.46 -0.05
N LEU A 96 39.56 -8.51 0.46
CA LEU A 96 41.03 -8.53 0.43
C LEU A 96 41.59 -8.69 -1.01
N GLY A 97 40.94 -8.04 -1.97
CA GLY A 97 41.28 -8.08 -3.39
C GLY A 97 40.94 -9.40 -4.08
N LYS A 98 40.10 -10.24 -3.46
CA LYS A 98 39.58 -11.47 -4.08
C LYS A 98 38.32 -11.20 -4.89
N ASP A 99 38.11 -12.04 -5.88
CA ASP A 99 36.90 -12.03 -6.67
C ASP A 99 35.76 -12.67 -5.89
N PHE A 100 34.57 -12.12 -6.05
CA PHE A 100 33.40 -12.67 -5.38
C PHE A 100 32.10 -12.34 -6.09
N SER A 101 31.07 -13.12 -5.77
CA SER A 101 29.68 -12.89 -6.16
C SER A 101 28.80 -12.99 -4.93
N LEU A 102 28.13 -11.90 -4.57
CA LEU A 102 27.23 -11.76 -3.43
C LEU A 102 25.78 -11.65 -3.93
N GLY A 103 25.01 -12.70 -3.67
CA GLY A 103 23.59 -12.78 -3.99
C GLY A 103 22.70 -12.52 -2.77
N PHE A 104 21.71 -11.65 -2.94
CA PHE A 104 20.64 -11.38 -1.99
C PHE A 104 19.37 -12.09 -2.44
N PHE A 105 18.79 -12.89 -1.55
CA PHE A 105 17.51 -13.57 -1.76
C PHE A 105 16.57 -13.06 -0.68
N LEU A 106 15.59 -12.27 -1.09
CA LEU A 106 14.73 -11.50 -0.21
C LEU A 106 13.34 -12.12 -0.16
N THR A 107 12.72 -12.05 1.01
CA THR A 107 11.31 -12.38 1.12
C THR A 107 10.50 -11.26 0.47
N ARG A 108 9.63 -11.60 -0.48
CA ARG A 108 8.87 -10.62 -1.27
C ARG A 108 7.41 -11.01 -1.41
N ILE A 109 6.59 -10.02 -1.70
CA ILE A 109 5.18 -10.22 -2.03
C ILE A 109 4.99 -9.99 -3.51
N GLU A 110 4.40 -10.97 -4.19
CA GLU A 110 3.98 -10.83 -5.57
C GLU A 110 2.46 -10.67 -5.63
N ILE A 111 2.01 -9.74 -6.47
CA ILE A 111 0.61 -9.47 -6.72
C ILE A 111 0.34 -9.67 -8.20
N GLU A 112 -0.59 -10.56 -8.50
CA GLU A 112 -0.96 -10.94 -9.87
C GLU A 112 -2.49 -10.98 -9.99
N GLY A 113 -3.01 -10.71 -11.18
CA GLY A 113 -4.44 -10.86 -11.49
C GLY A 113 -5.11 -9.59 -11.99
N ASP A 114 -6.36 -9.72 -12.43
CA ASP A 114 -7.09 -8.59 -12.99
C ASP A 114 -7.96 -7.88 -11.95
N VAL A 115 -7.87 -6.55 -11.96
CA VAL A 115 -8.83 -5.67 -11.29
C VAL A 115 -9.72 -5.04 -12.34
N THR A 116 -11.03 -5.23 -12.15
CA THR A 116 -12.08 -4.59 -12.94
C THR A 116 -12.61 -3.40 -12.16
N VAL A 117 -12.63 -2.25 -12.82
CA VAL A 117 -13.27 -1.03 -12.32
C VAL A 117 -14.47 -0.76 -13.21
N VAL A 118 -15.65 -0.76 -12.61
CA VAL A 118 -16.90 -0.35 -13.24
C VAL A 118 -17.32 0.96 -12.55
N PRO A 119 -17.10 2.12 -13.17
CA PRO A 119 -17.65 3.37 -12.67
C PRO A 119 -19.18 3.24 -12.55
N PRO A 120 -19.80 3.89 -11.56
CA PRO A 120 -21.25 3.96 -11.50
C PRO A 120 -21.78 4.69 -12.72
N THR A 121 -22.97 4.29 -13.18
CA THR A 121 -23.67 5.01 -14.25
C THR A 121 -24.82 5.80 -13.63
N THR A 122 -24.83 7.10 -13.88
CA THR A 122 -25.90 8.00 -13.43
C THR A 122 -27.11 7.87 -14.36
N GLU A 123 -28.22 7.35 -13.85
CA GLU A 123 -29.51 7.35 -14.55
C GLU A 123 -30.29 8.65 -14.30
N GLY A 124 -30.07 9.29 -13.15
CA GLY A 124 -30.56 10.61 -12.85
C GLY A 124 -29.83 11.24 -11.67
N SER A 125 -29.83 12.58 -11.64
CA SER A 125 -29.22 13.36 -10.57
C SER A 125 -30.03 14.62 -10.28
N VAL A 126 -29.86 15.14 -9.07
CA VAL A 126 -30.38 16.43 -8.64
C VAL A 126 -29.44 17.07 -7.64
N ASP A 127 -29.08 18.33 -7.92
CA ASP A 127 -28.30 19.15 -7.01
C ASP A 127 -29.22 19.74 -5.94
N VAL A 128 -28.78 19.68 -4.69
CA VAL A 128 -29.43 20.27 -3.52
C VAL A 128 -28.66 21.56 -3.20
N PRO A 129 -29.20 22.73 -3.58
CA PRO A 129 -28.52 24.01 -3.36
C PRO A 129 -28.62 24.47 -1.90
N SER A 130 -27.87 25.52 -1.55
CA SER A 130 -27.90 26.13 -0.22
C SER A 130 -29.31 26.46 0.24
N GLY A 131 -29.69 25.95 1.41
CA GLY A 131 -31.03 26.14 1.99
C GLY A 131 -32.13 25.33 1.29
N GLY A 132 -31.78 24.46 0.35
CA GLY A 132 -32.68 23.49 -0.26
C GLY A 132 -33.28 22.52 0.76
N HIS A 133 -34.47 22.00 0.45
CA HIS A 133 -35.06 20.91 1.22
C HIS A 133 -35.12 19.63 0.39
N LEU A 134 -34.37 18.62 0.82
CA LEU A 134 -34.44 17.27 0.28
C LEU A 134 -35.52 16.46 1.01
N SER A 135 -36.18 15.53 0.32
CA SER A 135 -36.91 14.42 0.91
C SER A 135 -36.82 13.23 -0.05
N ILE A 136 -36.39 12.05 0.44
CA ILE A 136 -36.41 10.80 -0.33
C ILE A 136 -37.45 9.88 0.30
N THR A 137 -38.44 9.46 -0.49
CA THR A 137 -39.62 8.75 0.04
C THR A 137 -40.18 7.75 -0.98
N PRO A 138 -40.95 6.75 -0.55
CA PRO A 138 -41.57 5.79 -1.47
C PRO A 138 -42.68 6.38 -2.35
N VAL A 139 -43.11 7.61 -2.08
CA VAL A 139 -44.19 8.30 -2.82
C VAL A 139 -43.78 9.71 -3.19
N ARG A 140 -44.49 10.32 -4.15
CA ARG A 140 -44.32 11.75 -4.44
C ARG A 140 -44.66 12.59 -3.22
N GLY A 141 -43.76 13.50 -2.84
CA GLY A 141 -43.97 14.44 -1.75
C GLY A 141 -43.03 14.24 -0.56
N TYR A 142 -43.42 14.77 0.60
CA TYR A 142 -42.64 14.64 1.83
C TYR A 142 -42.91 13.31 2.52
N ALA A 143 -41.87 12.76 3.15
CA ALA A 143 -41.94 11.44 3.78
C ALA A 143 -42.91 11.45 4.98
N TYR A 144 -43.04 12.58 5.70
CA TYR A 144 -43.85 12.74 6.92
C TYR A 144 -43.72 11.57 7.90
N GLY A 145 -42.51 11.01 8.05
CA GLY A 145 -42.25 9.87 8.94
C GLY A 145 -42.43 8.48 8.31
N ARG A 146 -42.69 8.39 6.99
CA ARG A 146 -42.60 7.13 6.25
C ARG A 146 -41.16 6.90 5.82
N GLY A 147 -40.61 5.75 6.18
CA GLY A 147 -39.31 5.36 5.67
C GLY A 147 -39.39 4.85 4.23
N ILE A 148 -38.25 4.84 3.56
CA ILE A 148 -38.02 4.13 2.29
C ILE A 148 -37.21 2.87 2.58
N TYR A 149 -37.51 1.77 1.87
CA TYR A 149 -36.83 0.50 2.12
C TYR A 149 -35.59 0.29 1.24
N ALA A 150 -34.49 -0.11 1.88
CA ALA A 150 -33.22 -0.40 1.24
C ALA A 150 -32.73 -1.83 1.52
N GLU A 151 -32.10 -2.45 0.54
CA GLU A 151 -31.49 -3.78 0.62
C GLU A 151 -30.26 -3.74 1.51
N TRP A 152 -29.44 -2.70 1.35
CA TRP A 152 -28.27 -2.40 2.14
C TRP A 152 -28.04 -0.89 2.20
N ILE A 153 -27.24 -0.46 3.18
CA ILE A 153 -26.78 0.92 3.34
C ILE A 153 -25.27 0.96 3.59
N ASP A 154 -24.63 2.04 3.19
CA ASP A 154 -23.23 2.36 3.46
C ASP A 154 -23.07 3.88 3.71
N PRO A 155 -22.40 4.30 4.79
CA PRO A 155 -21.93 3.48 5.92
C PRO A 155 -23.07 2.95 6.82
N GLU A 156 -22.96 1.71 7.30
CA GLU A 156 -23.80 1.19 8.40
C GLU A 156 -23.18 1.60 9.76
N ARG A 157 -23.44 2.84 10.20
CA ARG A 157 -22.95 3.36 11.50
C ARG A 157 -24.06 4.01 12.35
N VAL A 158 -23.77 4.25 13.62
CA VAL A 158 -24.68 4.96 14.55
C VAL A 158 -23.92 6.14 15.16
N ASP A 159 -24.26 7.34 14.73
CA ASP A 159 -23.64 8.57 15.24
C ASP A 159 -24.44 9.16 16.39
N LEU A 160 -25.77 8.95 16.38
CA LEU A 160 -26.69 9.42 17.42
C LEU A 160 -27.80 8.39 17.69
N GLU A 161 -28.28 8.33 18.92
CA GLU A 161 -29.51 7.61 19.25
C GLU A 161 -30.72 8.32 18.62
N GLY A 162 -31.57 7.55 17.94
CA GLY A 162 -32.81 8.07 17.38
C GLY A 162 -33.93 8.20 18.42
N VAL A 163 -35.10 8.68 17.99
CA VAL A 163 -36.29 8.80 18.85
C VAL A 163 -37.51 8.13 18.22
N GLY A 164 -38.38 7.58 19.07
CA GLY A 164 -39.61 6.91 18.62
C GLY A 164 -39.29 5.59 17.90
N ASN A 165 -39.81 5.43 16.68
CA ASN A 165 -39.62 4.23 15.87
C ASN A 165 -38.32 4.24 15.05
N ILE A 166 -37.50 5.28 15.19
CA ILE A 166 -36.25 5.43 14.47
C ILE A 166 -35.14 5.16 15.50
N PRO A 167 -34.54 3.96 15.54
CA PRO A 167 -33.59 3.59 16.57
C PRO A 167 -32.22 4.26 16.38
N ASN A 168 -31.80 4.43 15.12
CA ASN A 168 -30.44 4.86 14.79
C ASN A 168 -30.45 6.11 13.91
N VAL A 169 -29.46 6.97 14.08
CA VAL A 169 -29.25 8.15 13.24
C VAL A 169 -27.79 8.23 12.82
N ILE A 170 -27.57 8.46 11.52
CA ILE A 170 -26.27 8.77 10.92
C ILE A 170 -26.21 10.26 10.63
N ASN A 171 -25.04 10.85 10.86
CA ASN A 171 -24.69 12.21 10.50
C ASN A 171 -23.67 12.20 9.37
N ILE A 172 -24.12 12.46 8.14
CA ILE A 172 -23.28 12.57 6.95
C ILE A 172 -22.79 14.00 6.85
N SER A 173 -21.48 14.19 6.96
CA SER A 173 -20.82 15.50 6.95
C SER A 173 -20.25 15.85 5.58
N ALA A 174 -19.80 17.09 5.40
CA ALA A 174 -19.12 17.53 4.18
C ALA A 174 -17.97 16.59 3.77
N GLY A 175 -17.98 16.16 2.50
CA GLY A 175 -17.06 15.20 1.90
C GLY A 175 -17.47 13.73 2.05
N GLU A 176 -18.49 13.42 2.83
CA GLU A 176 -19.00 12.06 2.99
C GLU A 176 -20.12 11.74 1.98
N THR A 177 -20.26 10.46 1.67
CA THR A 177 -21.35 9.93 0.84
C THR A 177 -22.15 8.91 1.62
N PHE A 178 -23.47 8.94 1.49
CA PHE A 178 -24.35 7.87 1.93
C PHE A 178 -24.95 7.16 0.74
N VAL A 179 -24.80 5.84 0.69
CA VAL A 179 -25.20 5.00 -0.43
C VAL A 179 -26.16 3.93 0.05
N PHE A 180 -27.22 3.68 -0.70
CA PHE A 180 -28.15 2.62 -0.40
C PHE A 180 -28.80 2.09 -1.67
N LYS A 181 -29.15 0.81 -1.66
CA LYS A 181 -29.85 0.18 -2.80
C LYS A 181 -31.33 0.02 -2.49
N LEU A 182 -32.17 0.56 -3.36
CA LEU A 182 -33.61 0.56 -3.17
C LEU A 182 -34.25 -0.80 -3.44
N ILE A 183 -35.13 -1.25 -2.54
CA ILE A 183 -35.97 -2.45 -2.77
C ILE A 183 -37.29 -2.07 -3.48
N GLU A 184 -37.69 -0.81 -3.39
CA GLU A 184 -38.92 -0.27 -3.97
C GLU A 184 -38.64 0.98 -4.82
N GLY A 185 -39.63 1.43 -5.61
CA GLY A 185 -39.50 2.71 -6.28
C GLY A 185 -39.46 3.85 -5.27
N GLY A 186 -38.67 4.89 -5.56
CA GLY A 186 -38.54 6.06 -4.71
C GLY A 186 -38.91 7.34 -5.43
N SER A 187 -39.03 8.42 -4.69
CA SER A 187 -39.11 9.78 -5.21
C SER A 187 -38.16 10.68 -4.45
N VAL A 188 -37.29 11.39 -5.18
CA VAL A 188 -36.50 12.49 -4.64
C VAL A 188 -37.28 13.78 -4.85
N ARG A 189 -37.59 14.47 -3.76
CA ARG A 189 -38.15 15.81 -3.78
C ARG A 189 -37.10 16.81 -3.35
N VAL A 190 -36.90 17.85 -4.17
CA VAL A 190 -36.06 19.00 -3.83
C VAL A 190 -36.88 20.29 -3.91
N ASP A 191 -36.89 21.05 -2.81
CA ASP A 191 -37.48 22.39 -2.75
C ASP A 191 -36.32 23.42 -2.74
N VAL A 192 -36.21 24.25 -3.77
CA VAL A 192 -35.15 25.27 -3.90
C VAL A 192 -35.62 26.61 -3.31
N PRO A 193 -34.91 27.22 -2.34
CA PRO A 193 -35.28 28.53 -1.81
C PRO A 193 -35.00 29.64 -2.84
N GLY A 194 -36.06 30.15 -3.48
CA GLY A 194 -35.99 31.31 -4.37
C GLY A 194 -36.50 32.59 -3.71
N GLY A 195 -35.63 33.59 -3.55
CA GLY A 195 -36.02 34.97 -3.29
C GLY A 195 -36.73 35.58 -4.50
N GLY A 196 -38.04 35.34 -4.62
CA GLY A 196 -38.91 36.05 -5.57
C GLY A 196 -39.32 35.32 -6.85
N SER A 197 -38.91 34.07 -7.07
CA SER A 197 -39.45 33.21 -8.14
C SER A 197 -39.95 31.87 -7.58
N PRO A 198 -41.15 31.41 -7.96
CA PRO A 198 -41.78 30.20 -7.44
C PRO A 198 -41.21 28.95 -8.11
N GLY A 199 -39.96 28.61 -7.79
CA GLY A 199 -39.46 27.25 -8.00
C GLY A 199 -40.19 26.33 -7.03
N GLY A 200 -41.33 25.77 -7.45
CA GLY A 200 -42.06 24.79 -6.66
C GLY A 200 -41.23 23.50 -6.43
N PRO A 201 -41.72 22.59 -5.58
CA PRO A 201 -41.08 21.29 -5.36
C PRO A 201 -40.88 20.55 -6.68
N VAL A 202 -39.64 20.18 -7.00
CA VAL A 202 -39.35 19.27 -8.12
C VAL A 202 -39.28 17.86 -7.57
N ASN A 203 -39.99 16.93 -8.20
CA ASN A 203 -39.98 15.52 -7.84
C ASN A 203 -39.35 14.73 -8.97
N TYR A 204 -38.40 13.88 -8.63
CA TYR A 204 -37.74 12.93 -9.51
C TYR A 204 -38.16 11.53 -9.08
N GLU A 205 -38.45 10.66 -10.04
CA GLU A 205 -38.74 9.25 -9.76
C GLU A 205 -37.44 8.46 -9.78
N ILE A 206 -37.26 7.61 -8.79
CA ILE A 206 -36.15 6.68 -8.68
C ILE A 206 -36.70 5.28 -8.98
N PRO A 207 -36.19 4.58 -10.02
CA PRO A 207 -36.62 3.22 -10.31
C PRO A 207 -36.34 2.26 -9.15
N THR A 208 -37.10 1.17 -9.07
CA THR A 208 -36.83 0.09 -8.11
C THR A 208 -35.51 -0.61 -8.42
N GLY A 209 -34.75 -0.98 -7.39
CA GLY A 209 -33.52 -1.79 -7.54
C GLY A 209 -32.26 -0.99 -7.85
N VAL A 210 -32.35 0.32 -8.03
CA VAL A 210 -31.19 1.18 -8.31
C VAL A 210 -30.48 1.56 -7.01
N THR A 211 -29.21 1.92 -7.15
CA THR A 211 -28.42 2.47 -6.05
C THR A 211 -28.58 3.99 -6.04
N VAL A 212 -28.87 4.53 -4.86
CA VAL A 212 -28.97 5.97 -4.61
C VAL A 212 -27.74 6.40 -3.83
N HIS A 213 -27.11 7.47 -4.30
CA HIS A 213 -25.97 8.11 -3.69
C HIS A 213 -26.38 9.50 -3.24
N ILE A 214 -26.06 9.84 -1.99
CA ILE A 214 -26.22 11.17 -1.42
C ILE A 214 -24.83 11.68 -1.08
N GLU A 215 -24.34 12.61 -1.87
CA GLU A 215 -23.03 13.25 -1.70
C GLU A 215 -23.23 14.59 -0.99
N VAL A 216 -22.62 14.76 0.18
CA VAL A 216 -22.71 16.01 0.96
C VAL A 216 -21.46 16.84 0.69
N GLU A 217 -21.58 17.95 -0.04
CA GLU A 217 -20.47 18.84 -0.37
C GLU A 217 -20.16 19.81 0.78
N THR A 218 -21.20 20.38 1.40
CA THR A 218 -21.07 21.28 2.55
C THR A 218 -22.11 20.99 3.62
N GLY A 219 -21.81 21.29 4.88
CA GLY A 219 -22.76 21.14 5.99
C GLY A 219 -22.92 19.71 6.49
N TYR A 220 -24.15 19.33 6.84
CA TYR A 220 -24.47 17.99 7.34
C TYR A 220 -25.91 17.55 7.06
N LEU A 221 -26.09 16.24 6.86
CA LEU A 221 -27.37 15.56 6.64
C LEU A 221 -27.56 14.45 7.68
N LEU A 222 -28.67 14.54 8.42
CA LEU A 222 -29.08 13.48 9.34
C LEU A 222 -29.97 12.47 8.61
N ILE A 223 -29.63 11.19 8.71
CA ILE A 223 -30.38 10.07 8.14
C ILE A 223 -30.79 9.13 9.26
N GLY A 224 -32.10 8.94 9.43
CA GLY A 224 -32.61 7.95 10.37
C GLY A 224 -32.63 6.57 9.72
N TRP A 225 -32.32 5.52 10.46
CA TRP A 225 -32.41 4.16 9.94
C TRP A 225 -32.79 3.12 10.99
N ALA A 226 -33.39 2.01 10.52
CA ALA A 226 -33.68 0.81 11.29
C ALA A 226 -33.34 -0.44 10.47
N LYS A 227 -32.59 -1.38 11.06
CA LYS A 227 -32.42 -2.72 10.48
C LYS A 227 -33.62 -3.58 10.86
N LEU A 228 -34.25 -4.19 9.86
CA LEU A 228 -35.43 -5.02 10.03
C LEU A 228 -35.03 -6.49 10.20
N ASP A 229 -35.94 -7.30 10.74
CA ASP A 229 -35.68 -8.73 11.03
C ASP A 229 -35.34 -9.57 9.79
N ASN A 230 -35.76 -9.12 8.61
CA ASN A 230 -35.46 -9.74 7.32
C ASN A 230 -34.08 -9.33 6.75
N GLY A 231 -33.30 -8.51 7.47
CA GLY A 231 -31.99 -8.02 7.06
C GLY A 231 -32.00 -6.75 6.20
N THR A 232 -33.17 -6.23 5.81
CA THR A 232 -33.28 -4.98 5.05
C THR A 232 -33.31 -3.76 5.96
N TYR A 233 -33.26 -2.56 5.40
CA TYR A 233 -33.22 -1.30 6.15
C TYR A 233 -34.45 -0.44 5.82
N GLU A 234 -34.98 0.26 6.82
CA GLU A 234 -35.94 1.36 6.64
C GLU A 234 -35.22 2.68 6.91
N LEU A 235 -35.33 3.64 5.98
CA LEU A 235 -34.57 4.90 5.98
C LEU A 235 -35.46 6.13 5.99
N TRP A 236 -35.12 7.12 6.82
CA TRP A 236 -35.79 8.42 6.88
C TRP A 236 -34.84 9.53 6.45
N ILE A 237 -35.03 10.05 5.24
CA ILE A 237 -34.14 11.02 4.59
C ILE A 237 -34.92 12.29 4.19
N PRO A 238 -34.61 13.45 4.80
CA PRO A 238 -33.80 13.63 6.00
C PRO A 238 -34.54 13.10 7.24
N TYR A 239 -33.80 12.87 8.31
CA TYR A 239 -34.37 12.48 9.59
C TYR A 239 -35.30 13.57 10.13
N HIS A 240 -36.58 13.23 10.31
CA HIS A 240 -37.59 14.13 10.88
C HIS A 240 -38.10 13.58 12.22
N ARG A 241 -38.12 14.44 13.25
CA ARG A 241 -38.91 14.15 14.46
C ARG A 241 -40.39 14.38 14.16
N GLN A 242 -41.27 13.57 14.74
CA GLN A 242 -42.71 13.71 14.57
C GLN A 242 -43.17 15.15 14.90
N GLY A 243 -43.72 15.86 13.90
CA GLY A 243 -44.18 17.26 14.05
C GLY A 243 -43.10 18.35 13.91
N GLN A 244 -41.86 18.00 13.56
CA GLN A 244 -40.79 18.98 13.31
C GLN A 244 -40.18 18.79 11.91
N GLN A 245 -40.25 19.84 11.08
CA GLN A 245 -39.44 19.92 9.87
C GLN A 245 -38.00 20.23 10.30
N VAL A 246 -37.10 19.27 10.14
CA VAL A 246 -35.68 19.49 10.39
C VAL A 246 -35.14 20.23 9.18
N ARG A 247 -34.63 21.44 9.40
CA ARG A 247 -33.87 22.16 8.39
C ARG A 247 -32.45 21.63 8.46
N THR A 248 -32.11 20.74 7.53
CA THR A 248 -30.71 20.36 7.31
C THR A 248 -30.06 21.49 6.51
N THR A 249 -28.92 21.97 6.96
CA THR A 249 -28.11 22.98 6.24
C THR A 249 -27.00 22.24 5.53
N TRP A 250 -27.26 21.76 4.33
CA TRP A 250 -26.24 21.12 3.50
C TRP A 250 -26.45 21.47 2.03
N GLU A 251 -25.36 21.35 1.28
CA GLU A 251 -25.32 21.42 -0.18
C GLU A 251 -24.71 20.11 -0.69
N GLY A 252 -25.15 19.65 -1.84
CA GLY A 252 -24.54 18.50 -2.50
C GLY A 252 -25.45 17.88 -3.53
N THR A 253 -25.20 16.62 -3.87
CA THR A 253 -25.83 15.98 -5.02
C THR A 253 -26.48 14.67 -4.61
N VAL A 254 -27.73 14.46 -5.02
CA VAL A 254 -28.37 13.15 -4.98
C VAL A 254 -28.41 12.60 -6.38
N TRP A 255 -27.84 11.42 -6.60
CA TRP A 255 -27.94 10.75 -7.89
C TRP A 255 -28.26 9.28 -7.70
N TRP A 256 -28.81 8.66 -8.75
CA TRP A 256 -29.20 7.26 -8.74
C TRP A 256 -28.85 6.60 -10.07
N GLY A 257 -28.62 5.30 -10.02
CA GLY A 257 -28.41 4.47 -11.20
C GLY A 257 -27.75 3.13 -10.87
N GLN A 258 -26.94 2.63 -11.80
CA GLN A 258 -26.22 1.37 -11.60
C GLN A 258 -25.09 1.56 -10.60
N GLN A 259 -25.03 0.63 -9.64
CA GLN A 259 -23.91 0.55 -8.70
C GLN A 259 -22.58 0.43 -9.45
N GLY A 260 -21.68 1.37 -9.17
CA GLY A 260 -20.27 1.24 -9.52
C GLY A 260 -19.59 0.24 -8.60
N GLY A 261 -18.60 -0.48 -9.10
CA GLY A 261 -17.88 -1.48 -8.34
C GLY A 261 -16.43 -1.56 -8.75
N VAL A 262 -15.59 -1.90 -7.78
CA VAL A 262 -14.24 -2.39 -8.03
C VAL A 262 -14.17 -3.83 -7.56
N SER A 263 -13.72 -4.73 -8.41
CA SER A 263 -13.66 -6.16 -8.10
C SER A 263 -12.40 -6.78 -8.67
N SER A 264 -11.81 -7.69 -7.91
CA SER A 264 -10.82 -8.64 -8.37
C SER A 264 -11.47 -10.02 -8.50
N SER A 265 -11.49 -10.60 -9.70
CA SER A 265 -11.91 -11.99 -9.88
C SER A 265 -10.78 -12.97 -9.56
N ASP A 266 -9.54 -12.57 -9.84
CA ASP A 266 -8.37 -13.46 -9.84
C ASP A 266 -7.13 -12.82 -9.21
N LEU A 267 -7.31 -11.87 -8.28
CA LEU A 267 -6.18 -11.26 -7.59
C LEU A 267 -5.55 -12.28 -6.63
N VAL A 268 -4.35 -12.72 -6.97
CA VAL A 268 -3.54 -13.64 -6.17
C VAL A 268 -2.39 -12.85 -5.58
N ILE A 269 -2.29 -12.87 -4.25
CA ILE A 269 -1.20 -12.25 -3.51
C ILE A 269 -0.37 -13.38 -2.90
N LYS A 270 0.89 -13.51 -3.33
CA LYS A 270 1.79 -14.59 -2.95
C LYS A 270 2.88 -14.07 -2.04
N TYR A 271 3.02 -14.70 -0.88
CA TYR A 271 4.16 -14.48 0.01
C TYR A 271 5.28 -15.46 -0.38
N ILE A 272 6.36 -14.96 -0.98
CA ILE A 272 7.49 -15.79 -1.41
C ILE A 272 8.61 -15.65 -0.40
N TYR A 273 8.92 -16.76 0.26
CA TYR A 273 10.00 -16.81 1.23
C TYR A 273 11.36 -16.77 0.54
N ALA A 274 12.32 -16.03 1.11
CA ALA A 274 13.70 -15.97 0.61
C ALA A 274 14.35 -17.35 0.35
N THR A 275 13.95 -18.38 1.09
CA THR A 275 14.46 -19.75 0.92
C THR A 275 13.94 -20.47 -0.32
N GLU A 276 12.84 -20.00 -0.90
CA GLU A 276 12.21 -20.57 -2.10
C GLU A 276 12.64 -19.82 -3.37
N VAL A 277 13.29 -18.67 -3.21
CA VAL A 277 13.81 -17.87 -4.32
C VAL A 277 14.99 -18.61 -4.97
N VAL A 278 14.84 -18.91 -6.26
CA VAL A 278 15.85 -19.67 -7.04
C VAL A 278 16.97 -18.76 -7.55
N HIS A 279 16.63 -17.53 -7.95
CA HIS A 279 17.56 -16.53 -8.48
C HIS A 279 17.66 -15.35 -7.53
N ALA A 280 18.87 -14.89 -7.24
CA ALA A 280 19.07 -13.74 -6.37
C ALA A 280 18.28 -12.53 -6.89
N ASP A 281 17.59 -11.83 -6.00
CA ASP A 281 16.92 -10.56 -6.31
C ASP A 281 17.96 -9.52 -6.72
N TYR A 282 19.10 -9.51 -6.03
CA TYR A 282 20.28 -8.71 -6.37
C TYR A 282 21.52 -9.59 -6.39
N ASN A 283 22.35 -9.43 -7.41
CA ASN A 283 23.62 -10.15 -7.50
C ASN A 283 24.74 -9.16 -7.81
N ILE A 284 25.66 -9.00 -6.88
CA ILE A 284 26.79 -8.08 -6.99
C ILE A 284 28.04 -8.90 -7.18
N THR A 285 28.69 -8.75 -8.32
CA THR A 285 29.89 -9.49 -8.65
C THR A 285 31.05 -8.55 -8.94
N LEU A 286 32.18 -8.82 -8.30
CA LEU A 286 33.42 -8.09 -8.43
C LEU A 286 34.52 -9.05 -8.92
N ILE A 287 35.14 -8.73 -10.06
CA ILE A 287 36.21 -9.51 -10.68
C ILE A 287 37.37 -8.56 -10.97
N ASN A 288 38.55 -8.85 -10.45
CA ASN A 288 39.75 -8.01 -10.60
C ASN A 288 39.51 -6.54 -10.21
N GLY A 289 38.64 -6.30 -9.21
CA GLY A 289 38.27 -4.96 -8.74
C GLY A 289 37.20 -4.24 -9.58
N GLU A 290 36.67 -4.88 -10.63
CA GLU A 290 35.65 -4.31 -11.50
C GLU A 290 34.30 -5.01 -11.35
N PHE A 291 33.21 -4.27 -11.52
CA PHE A 291 31.88 -4.84 -11.52
C PHE A 291 31.62 -5.60 -12.82
N VAL A 292 31.20 -6.86 -12.68
CA VAL A 292 30.88 -7.73 -13.82
C VAL A 292 29.46 -8.25 -13.67
N ASN A 293 28.68 -8.18 -14.75
CA ASN A 293 27.31 -8.67 -14.80
C ASN A 293 27.13 -9.87 -15.74
N ASP A 294 28.11 -10.14 -16.61
CA ASP A 294 28.02 -11.20 -17.62
C ASP A 294 28.20 -12.59 -16.97
N PRO A 295 27.16 -13.46 -16.98
CA PRO A 295 27.25 -14.78 -16.38
C PRO A 295 28.34 -15.67 -16.99
N ASP A 296 28.64 -15.51 -18.29
CA ASP A 296 29.67 -16.31 -18.96
C ASP A 296 31.08 -15.88 -18.53
N GLU A 297 31.29 -14.57 -18.34
CA GLU A 297 32.55 -14.03 -17.82
C GLU A 297 32.79 -14.46 -16.37
N ILE A 298 31.76 -14.37 -15.53
CA ILE A 298 31.81 -14.79 -14.13
C ILE A 298 32.16 -16.27 -14.03
N LYS A 299 31.45 -17.11 -14.80
CA LYS A 299 31.71 -18.55 -14.82
C LYS A 299 33.11 -18.87 -15.33
N ALA A 300 33.57 -18.19 -16.38
CA ALA A 300 34.92 -18.39 -16.91
C ALA A 300 36.01 -18.00 -15.91
N SER A 301 35.80 -16.96 -15.09
CA SER A 301 36.72 -16.58 -14.00
C SER A 301 36.73 -17.64 -12.90
N MET A 302 35.54 -18.08 -12.44
CA MET A 302 35.43 -19.14 -11.43
C MET A 302 36.07 -20.46 -11.89
N ASP A 303 35.89 -20.86 -13.16
CA ASP A 303 36.44 -22.11 -13.73
C ASP A 303 37.98 -22.09 -13.84
N ARG A 304 38.58 -20.89 -13.98
CA ARG A 304 40.05 -20.72 -13.94
C ARG A 304 40.60 -20.78 -12.52
N SER A 305 39.77 -20.53 -11.52
CA SER A 305 40.23 -20.41 -10.14
C SER A 305 40.68 -21.76 -9.57
N PRO A 306 41.83 -21.82 -8.88
CA PRO A 306 42.25 -23.04 -8.17
C PRO A 306 41.36 -23.37 -6.97
N TRP A 307 40.48 -22.44 -6.56
CA TRP A 307 39.66 -22.58 -5.36
C TRP A 307 38.44 -21.65 -5.42
N VAL A 308 37.30 -22.18 -4.99
CA VAL A 308 36.07 -21.41 -4.78
C VAL A 308 35.49 -21.80 -3.41
N THR A 309 35.16 -20.83 -2.58
CA THR A 309 34.41 -21.05 -1.32
C THR A 309 33.03 -20.46 -1.42
N TYR A 310 32.07 -21.20 -0.86
CA TYR A 310 30.68 -20.81 -0.77
C TYR A 310 30.31 -20.60 0.70
N SER A 311 29.62 -19.51 0.98
CA SER A 311 29.13 -19.16 2.31
C SER A 311 27.67 -18.71 2.21
N GLU A 312 26.83 -19.13 3.16
CA GLU A 312 25.43 -18.74 3.25
C GLU A 312 25.15 -18.19 4.65
N ARG A 313 24.32 -17.15 4.73
CA ARG A 313 23.76 -16.65 5.97
C ARG A 313 22.27 -16.40 5.81
N ARG A 314 21.52 -16.74 6.85
CA ARG A 314 20.09 -16.48 6.97
C ARG A 314 19.92 -15.50 8.09
N VAL A 315 19.36 -14.34 7.79
CA VAL A 315 19.35 -13.21 8.71
C VAL A 315 17.97 -12.53 8.66
N PRO A 316 17.44 -12.05 9.79
CA PRO A 316 16.27 -11.21 9.77
C PRO A 316 16.57 -9.90 9.04
N MET A 317 15.63 -9.44 8.22
CA MET A 317 15.67 -8.18 7.50
C MET A 317 14.50 -7.31 7.96
N SER A 318 14.81 -6.11 8.41
CA SER A 318 13.81 -5.07 8.65
C SER A 318 13.46 -4.38 7.32
N LYS A 319 12.18 -4.36 6.95
CA LYS A 319 11.67 -3.65 5.77
C LYS A 319 10.60 -2.65 6.19
N MET A 320 10.82 -1.39 5.83
CA MET A 320 9.82 -0.34 5.91
C MET A 320 9.93 0.53 4.66
N ILE A 321 8.85 0.63 3.91
CA ILE A 321 8.77 1.54 2.77
C ILE A 321 7.75 2.62 3.13
N TYR A 322 8.20 3.86 3.06
CA TYR A 322 7.38 5.03 3.33
C TYR A 322 7.98 6.29 2.69
N SER A 323 7.10 7.13 2.18
CA SER A 323 7.33 8.51 1.81
C SER A 323 6.05 9.30 2.13
N SER A 324 6.22 10.56 2.49
CA SER A 324 5.07 11.46 2.66
C SER A 324 4.39 11.80 1.32
N GLN A 325 5.13 11.66 0.22
CA GLN A 325 4.63 11.92 -1.12
C GLN A 325 5.26 10.98 -2.15
N TYR A 326 4.43 10.50 -3.06
CA TYR A 326 4.85 9.71 -4.22
C TYR A 326 4.31 10.35 -5.50
N THR A 327 5.12 10.28 -6.55
CA THR A 327 4.68 10.55 -7.92
C THR A 327 4.80 9.24 -8.68
N VAL A 328 3.71 8.77 -9.27
CA VAL A 328 3.64 7.47 -9.94
C VAL A 328 3.17 7.66 -11.37
N THR A 329 3.84 6.97 -12.28
CA THR A 329 3.52 6.92 -13.72
C THR A 329 3.21 5.48 -14.14
N PRO A 330 2.54 5.26 -15.29
CA PRO A 330 2.27 3.91 -15.78
C PRO A 330 3.50 3.01 -15.94
N SER A 331 4.69 3.56 -16.18
CA SER A 331 5.94 2.79 -16.28
C SER A 331 6.47 2.26 -14.94
N ASP A 332 5.96 2.78 -13.82
CA ASP A 332 6.38 2.37 -12.48
C ASP A 332 5.56 1.19 -11.94
N LEU A 333 4.51 0.77 -12.67
CA LEU A 333 3.50 -0.16 -12.16
C LEU A 333 3.92 -1.64 -12.31
N PRO A 334 3.57 -2.51 -11.33
CA PRO A 334 2.98 -2.17 -10.04
C PRO A 334 4.02 -1.54 -9.10
N LYS A 335 3.69 -0.39 -8.50
CA LYS A 335 4.61 0.35 -7.61
C LYS A 335 4.28 0.06 -6.16
N GLU A 336 5.21 -0.53 -5.41
CA GLU A 336 5.12 -0.69 -3.95
C GLU A 336 5.35 0.66 -3.27
N MET A 337 4.42 1.05 -2.40
CA MET A 337 4.34 2.38 -1.81
C MET A 337 4.51 2.33 -0.30
N TYR A 338 3.72 1.51 0.40
CA TYR A 338 3.78 1.42 1.86
C TYR A 338 4.01 -0.02 2.27
N VAL A 339 5.03 -0.24 3.10
CA VAL A 339 5.31 -1.53 3.73
C VAL A 339 5.66 -1.29 5.18
N GLY A 340 4.97 -1.99 6.08
CA GLY A 340 5.22 -1.88 7.52
C GLY A 340 4.17 -2.58 8.35
N THR A 341 4.32 -2.50 9.66
CA THR A 341 3.39 -3.07 10.63
C THR A 341 2.75 -1.95 11.44
N LEU A 342 1.42 -1.85 11.38
CA LEU A 342 0.63 -1.01 12.27
C LEU A 342 0.47 -1.73 13.61
N THR A 343 0.76 -1.04 14.72
CA THR A 343 0.64 -1.60 16.09
C THR A 343 -0.41 -0.91 16.95
N THR A 344 -1.06 0.10 16.38
CA THR A 344 -2.09 0.92 17.01
C THR A 344 -3.20 1.19 16.02
N THR A 345 -4.40 1.43 16.52
CA THR A 345 -5.55 1.83 15.70
C THR A 345 -5.23 3.13 14.96
N VAL A 346 -5.52 3.18 13.67
CA VAL A 346 -5.39 4.39 12.85
C VAL A 346 -6.51 5.36 13.23
N PRO A 347 -6.19 6.58 13.72
CA PRO A 347 -7.19 7.58 14.05
C PRO A 347 -7.96 8.05 12.81
N ASP A 348 -9.25 8.39 12.98
CA ASP A 348 -10.13 8.81 11.88
C ASP A 348 -9.67 10.09 11.17
N TYR A 349 -8.85 10.92 11.82
CA TYR A 349 -8.29 12.12 11.20
C TYR A 349 -7.12 11.84 10.26
N MET A 350 -6.52 10.64 10.31
CA MET A 350 -5.41 10.27 9.43
C MET A 350 -5.93 9.86 8.06
N SER A 351 -5.53 10.61 7.04
CA SER A 351 -6.00 10.44 5.67
C SER A 351 -4.87 10.59 4.67
N PHE A 352 -5.12 10.13 3.47
CA PHE A 352 -4.27 10.37 2.31
C PHE A 352 -5.06 11.03 1.20
N LYS A 353 -4.33 11.66 0.28
CA LYS A 353 -4.86 12.38 -0.86
C LYS A 353 -4.33 11.76 -2.15
N ILE A 354 -5.22 11.48 -3.09
CA ILE A 354 -4.89 11.05 -4.45
C ILE A 354 -5.22 12.20 -5.39
N GLU A 355 -4.27 12.60 -6.25
CA GLU A 355 -4.43 13.68 -7.20
C GLU A 355 -4.07 13.25 -8.62
N PHE A 356 -4.94 13.56 -9.58
CA PHE A 356 -4.66 13.47 -11.02
C PHE A 356 -5.71 14.26 -11.83
N SER A 357 -5.32 14.77 -12.99
CA SER A 357 -6.17 15.64 -13.83
C SER A 357 -6.81 14.93 -15.02
N ASP A 358 -6.26 13.79 -15.43
CA ASP A 358 -6.70 13.08 -16.63
C ASP A 358 -8.02 12.31 -16.37
N PRO A 359 -9.00 12.33 -17.30
CA PRO A 359 -10.11 11.39 -17.28
C PRO A 359 -9.61 9.95 -17.36
N GLY A 360 -10.01 9.10 -16.41
CA GLY A 360 -9.44 7.77 -16.27
C GLY A 360 -9.58 7.24 -14.85
N TYR A 361 -8.79 6.23 -14.52
CA TYR A 361 -8.75 5.70 -13.16
C TYR A 361 -7.38 5.22 -12.72
N VAL A 362 -7.20 5.20 -11.41
CA VAL A 362 -6.05 4.63 -10.71
C VAL A 362 -6.56 3.62 -9.69
N VAL A 363 -5.91 2.45 -9.64
CA VAL A 363 -6.21 1.37 -8.70
C VAL A 363 -5.07 1.23 -7.72
N LEU A 364 -5.41 1.29 -6.43
CA LEU A 364 -4.54 0.90 -5.33
C LEU A 364 -5.01 -0.44 -4.77
N VAL A 365 -4.04 -1.25 -4.35
CA VAL A 365 -4.31 -2.49 -3.61
C VAL A 365 -3.56 -2.43 -2.30
N ALA A 366 -4.23 -2.78 -1.20
CA ALA A 366 -3.59 -3.08 0.06
C ALA A 366 -3.78 -4.56 0.42
N TRP A 367 -2.69 -5.23 0.79
CA TRP A 367 -2.75 -6.54 1.43
C TRP A 367 -2.55 -6.40 2.93
N LEU A 368 -3.40 -7.11 3.68
CA LEU A 368 -3.61 -6.87 5.10
C LEU A 368 -3.47 -8.22 5.83
N ARG A 369 -2.45 -8.34 6.68
CA ARG A 369 -2.15 -9.56 7.44
C ARG A 369 -1.84 -9.24 8.89
N GLY A 370 -2.65 -9.77 9.80
CA GLY A 370 -2.48 -9.61 11.24
C GLY A 370 -2.95 -10.84 11.99
N THR A 371 -2.98 -10.75 13.32
CA THR A 371 -3.38 -11.88 14.18
C THR A 371 -4.85 -12.28 13.95
N ASN A 372 -5.73 -11.29 13.77
CA ASN A 372 -7.18 -11.48 13.60
C ASN A 372 -7.71 -10.84 12.31
N VAL A 373 -6.81 -10.41 11.41
CA VAL A 373 -7.14 -9.72 10.17
C VAL A 373 -6.39 -10.44 9.05
N SER A 374 -7.11 -10.97 8.08
CA SER A 374 -6.54 -11.43 6.83
C SER A 374 -7.44 -11.00 5.69
N GLY A 375 -6.88 -10.29 4.73
CA GLY A 375 -7.68 -9.74 3.67
C GLY A 375 -6.90 -8.84 2.73
N TYR A 376 -7.65 -8.16 1.88
CA TYR A 376 -7.14 -7.14 0.99
C TYR A 376 -8.17 -6.04 0.80
N SER A 377 -7.70 -4.90 0.34
CA SER A 377 -8.52 -3.74 -0.02
C SER A 377 -8.14 -3.30 -1.42
N VAL A 378 -9.14 -3.05 -2.26
CA VAL A 378 -8.95 -2.51 -3.60
C VAL A 378 -9.65 -1.18 -3.69
N LEU A 379 -8.90 -0.13 -3.97
CA LEU A 379 -9.41 1.22 -4.13
C LEU A 379 -9.25 1.63 -5.58
N ALA A 380 -10.33 2.13 -6.19
CA ALA A 380 -10.28 2.77 -7.50
C ALA A 380 -10.66 4.25 -7.35
N ALA A 381 -9.72 5.15 -7.61
CA ALA A 381 -9.99 6.58 -7.76
C ALA A 381 -10.17 6.87 -9.25
N TYR A 382 -11.22 7.59 -9.61
CA TYR A 382 -11.60 7.80 -11.01
C TYR A 382 -12.28 9.15 -11.21
N ARG A 383 -12.21 9.64 -12.45
CA ARG A 383 -12.99 10.77 -12.96
C ARG A 383 -13.27 10.52 -14.44
N THR A 384 -14.35 11.08 -14.95
CA THR A 384 -14.78 10.86 -16.34
C THR A 384 -14.79 12.18 -17.11
N GLU A 385 -14.95 12.12 -18.43
CA GLU A 385 -15.14 13.33 -19.24
C GLU A 385 -16.51 13.99 -18.98
N GLU A 386 -17.54 13.18 -18.68
CA GLU A 386 -18.91 13.64 -18.45
C GLU A 386 -19.10 14.24 -17.05
N ASP A 387 -18.42 13.66 -16.06
CA ASP A 387 -18.38 14.12 -14.68
C ASP A 387 -16.91 14.31 -14.25
N PRO A 388 -16.42 15.56 -14.17
CA PRO A 388 -15.04 15.86 -13.80
C PRO A 388 -14.77 15.72 -12.31
N THR A 389 -15.79 15.42 -11.50
CA THR A 389 -15.66 15.23 -10.04
C THR A 389 -14.76 14.03 -9.76
N MET A 390 -13.78 14.19 -8.87
CA MET A 390 -12.96 13.07 -8.44
C MET A 390 -13.75 12.18 -7.49
N LYS A 391 -13.84 10.90 -7.80
CA LYS A 391 -14.58 9.90 -7.03
C LYS A 391 -13.69 8.72 -6.68
N ALA A 392 -14.04 7.99 -5.62
CA ALA A 392 -13.37 6.74 -5.30
C ALA A 392 -14.35 5.67 -4.81
N ILE A 393 -13.99 4.42 -5.09
CA ILE A 393 -14.66 3.23 -4.56
C ILE A 393 -13.59 2.39 -3.88
N ILE A 394 -13.84 1.99 -2.64
CA ILE A 394 -13.02 1.02 -1.92
C ILE A 394 -13.83 -0.25 -1.79
N ASN A 395 -13.26 -1.40 -2.14
CA ASN A 395 -13.82 -2.71 -1.83
C ASN A 395 -12.82 -3.48 -0.97
N GLN A 396 -13.18 -3.66 0.30
CA GLN A 396 -12.40 -4.39 1.28
C GLN A 396 -12.97 -5.79 1.48
N THR A 397 -12.11 -6.80 1.38
CA THR A 397 -12.42 -8.17 1.76
C THR A 397 -11.59 -8.53 2.98
N ILE A 398 -12.18 -8.47 4.18
CA ILE A 398 -11.52 -8.76 5.45
C ILE A 398 -12.17 -9.97 6.11
N ASN A 399 -11.39 -11.03 6.36
CA ASN A 399 -11.85 -12.28 6.98
C ASN A 399 -13.08 -12.89 6.27
N GLY A 400 -13.19 -12.70 4.95
CA GLY A 400 -14.31 -13.15 4.13
C GLY A 400 -15.53 -12.23 4.10
N ASN A 401 -15.53 -11.13 4.88
CA ASN A 401 -16.56 -10.10 4.80
C ASN A 401 -16.17 -9.04 3.78
N ASN A 402 -17.12 -8.63 2.94
CA ASN A 402 -16.93 -7.57 1.98
C ASN A 402 -17.57 -6.27 2.48
N VAL A 403 -16.82 -5.17 2.44
CA VAL A 403 -17.27 -3.82 2.76
C VAL A 403 -16.91 -2.92 1.59
N VAL A 404 -17.87 -2.12 1.13
CA VAL A 404 -17.65 -1.18 0.02
C VAL A 404 -17.89 0.23 0.51
N HIS A 405 -16.93 1.13 0.27
CA HIS A 405 -17.04 2.55 0.59
C HIS A 405 -17.02 3.40 -0.68
N TYR A 406 -17.78 4.49 -0.66
CA TYR A 406 -17.86 5.45 -1.76
C TYR A 406 -17.46 6.84 -1.28
N TYR A 407 -16.62 7.51 -2.06
CA TYR A 407 -16.21 8.90 -1.81
C TYR A 407 -16.42 9.74 -3.07
N SER A 408 -16.79 10.99 -2.83
CA SER A 408 -16.85 12.04 -3.85
C SER A 408 -16.14 13.27 -3.29
N SER A 409 -15.32 13.92 -4.11
CA SER A 409 -14.56 15.08 -3.71
C SER A 409 -15.27 16.37 -4.10
N PRO A 410 -15.23 17.42 -3.26
CA PRO A 410 -15.62 18.76 -3.68
C PRO A 410 -14.65 19.38 -4.71
N SER A 411 -13.49 18.74 -4.97
CA SER A 411 -12.52 19.17 -5.98
C SER A 411 -12.44 18.18 -7.14
N PRO A 412 -12.33 18.66 -8.39
CA PRO A 412 -12.12 17.79 -9.55
C PRO A 412 -10.71 17.20 -9.64
N ASP A 413 -9.76 17.74 -8.87
CA ASP A 413 -8.32 17.45 -9.05
C ASP A 413 -7.78 16.43 -8.04
N TYR A 414 -8.49 16.23 -6.92
CA TYR A 414 -8.04 15.34 -5.86
C TYR A 414 -9.20 14.73 -5.10
N ILE A 415 -8.93 13.64 -4.38
CA ILE A 415 -9.83 13.07 -3.38
C ILE A 415 -9.07 12.72 -2.11
N VAL A 416 -9.69 12.93 -0.95
CA VAL A 416 -9.13 12.62 0.37
C VAL A 416 -9.86 11.41 0.94
N ILE A 417 -9.09 10.43 1.39
CA ILE A 417 -9.60 9.14 1.85
C ILE A 417 -8.97 8.82 3.21
N PRO A 418 -9.77 8.49 4.23
CA PRO A 418 -9.28 8.03 5.52
C PRO A 418 -8.47 6.72 5.40
N TRP A 419 -7.36 6.63 6.13
CA TRP A 419 -6.52 5.44 6.10
C TRP A 419 -7.22 4.20 6.70
N ASN A 420 -8.06 4.39 7.71
CA ASN A 420 -8.83 3.31 8.37
C ASN A 420 -9.82 2.63 7.40
N ASP A 421 -10.44 3.39 6.50
CA ASP A 421 -11.38 2.87 5.50
C ASP A 421 -10.67 2.17 4.35
N PHE A 422 -9.37 2.41 4.15
CA PHE A 422 -8.57 1.70 3.16
C PHE A 422 -7.81 0.49 3.74
N LEU A 423 -7.26 0.59 4.96
CA LEU A 423 -6.42 -0.45 5.58
C LEU A 423 -7.11 -1.31 6.64
N THR A 424 -8.39 -1.06 6.93
CA THR A 424 -9.14 -1.57 8.10
C THR A 424 -8.62 -1.04 9.44
N THR A 425 -9.42 -1.22 10.49
CA THR A 425 -9.04 -0.94 11.88
C THR A 425 -8.46 -2.18 12.55
N VAL A 426 -7.41 -1.97 13.37
CA VAL A 426 -6.87 -2.95 14.31
C VAL A 426 -7.29 -2.59 15.73
N LYS A 427 -7.49 -3.60 16.59
CA LYS A 427 -7.72 -3.35 18.01
C LYS A 427 -6.39 -3.01 18.70
N GLN A 428 -6.49 -2.31 19.83
CA GLN A 428 -5.34 -2.03 20.65
C GLN A 428 -4.64 -3.34 21.08
N GLY A 429 -3.33 -3.45 20.84
CA GLY A 429 -2.52 -4.63 21.13
C GLY A 429 -2.44 -5.65 20.00
N GLU A 430 -3.15 -5.43 18.88
CA GLU A 430 -2.98 -6.21 17.66
C GLU A 430 -1.94 -5.56 16.73
N SER A 431 -1.34 -6.38 15.87
CA SER A 431 -0.46 -5.94 14.79
C SER A 431 -1.08 -6.27 13.44
N LEU A 432 -0.90 -5.36 12.48
CA LEU A 432 -1.32 -5.53 11.10
C LEU A 432 -0.19 -5.15 10.16
N ASP A 433 0.35 -6.15 9.50
CA ASP A 433 1.26 -5.99 8.38
C ASP A 433 0.47 -5.48 7.19
N ILE A 434 0.92 -4.36 6.64
CA ILE A 434 0.34 -3.74 5.45
C ILE A 434 1.35 -3.74 4.32
N TYR A 435 0.84 -3.97 3.12
CA TYR A 435 1.55 -3.77 1.88
C TYR A 435 0.61 -3.03 0.93
N VAL A 436 1.02 -1.87 0.44
CA VAL A 436 0.19 -1.02 -0.42
C VAL A 436 0.91 -0.77 -1.73
N TRP A 437 0.19 -0.98 -2.83
CA TRP A 437 0.67 -0.73 -4.18
C TRP A 437 -0.24 0.23 -4.92
N VAL A 438 0.36 1.06 -5.79
CA VAL A 438 -0.36 1.50 -6.99
C VAL A 438 -0.28 0.36 -7.99
N TYR A 439 -1.41 -0.28 -8.25
CA TYR A 439 -1.46 -1.52 -9.00
C TYR A 439 -1.69 -1.29 -10.49
N LYS A 440 -2.61 -0.37 -10.83
CA LYS A 440 -3.02 -0.13 -12.22
C LYS A 440 -3.39 1.32 -12.43
N MET A 441 -3.03 1.87 -13.59
CA MET A 441 -3.49 3.17 -14.06
C MET A 441 -4.03 2.98 -15.47
N LYS A 442 -5.17 3.60 -15.77
CA LYS A 442 -5.76 3.61 -17.11
C LYS A 442 -6.12 5.03 -17.49
N ASP A 443 -5.60 5.48 -18.63
CA ASP A 443 -5.80 6.82 -19.19
C ASP A 443 -5.34 7.97 -18.27
N VAL A 444 -4.54 7.65 -17.24
CA VAL A 444 -3.90 8.61 -16.32
C VAL A 444 -2.39 8.55 -16.52
N ASN A 445 -1.76 9.67 -16.84
CA ASN A 445 -0.33 9.71 -17.13
C ASN A 445 0.54 9.86 -15.87
N VAL A 446 0.04 10.61 -14.89
CA VAL A 446 0.73 10.89 -13.63
C VAL A 446 -0.29 10.95 -12.51
N MET A 447 0.01 10.29 -11.40
CA MET A 447 -0.75 10.38 -10.16
C MET A 447 0.18 10.83 -9.03
N GLN A 448 -0.32 11.72 -8.18
CA GLN A 448 0.33 12.05 -6.91
C GLN A 448 -0.44 11.42 -5.75
N PHE A 449 0.32 10.76 -4.87
CA PHE A 449 -0.19 10.24 -3.61
C PHE A 449 0.47 11.02 -2.48
N ILE A 450 -0.32 11.63 -1.60
CA ILE A 450 0.18 12.46 -0.50
C ILE A 450 -0.44 11.95 0.81
N ASP A 451 0.42 11.58 1.76
CA ASP A 451 -0.01 11.31 3.12
C ASP A 451 -0.17 12.63 3.89
N LEU A 452 -1.40 12.92 4.34
CA LEU A 452 -1.72 14.21 4.95
C LEU A 452 -1.35 14.26 6.43
N ASN A 453 -1.19 13.11 7.10
CA ASN A 453 -1.07 13.04 8.56
C ASN A 453 0.08 12.16 9.06
N GLY A 454 0.84 11.54 8.16
CA GLY A 454 2.05 10.79 8.50
C GLY A 454 1.73 9.46 9.17
N ILE A 455 1.22 8.50 8.39
CA ILE A 455 0.98 7.13 8.85
C ILE A 455 2.27 6.44 9.31
N ASN A 456 3.44 6.92 8.87
CA ASN A 456 4.74 6.45 9.38
C ASN A 456 4.88 6.54 10.90
N THR A 457 4.20 7.50 11.55
CA THR A 457 4.22 7.64 13.01
C THR A 457 3.58 6.45 13.73
N LEU A 458 2.76 5.66 13.04
CA LEU A 458 2.09 4.46 13.56
C LEU A 458 2.70 3.14 13.03
N MET A 459 3.53 3.23 11.99
CA MET A 459 4.16 2.08 11.35
C MET A 459 5.49 1.75 12.00
N LYS A 460 5.79 0.46 12.06
CA LYS A 460 7.12 -0.08 12.35
C LYS A 460 7.60 -0.92 11.17
N PRO A 461 8.91 -1.15 11.02
CA PRO A 461 9.42 -2.09 10.04
C PRO A 461 8.89 -3.50 10.28
N GLN A 462 8.56 -4.17 9.19
CA GLN A 462 8.30 -5.60 9.19
C GLN A 462 9.61 -6.35 9.26
N VAL A 463 9.62 -7.47 9.98
CA VAL A 463 10.77 -8.37 10.02
C VAL A 463 10.47 -9.58 9.14
N SER A 464 11.30 -9.79 8.13
CA SER A 464 11.23 -10.93 7.21
C SER A 464 12.58 -11.63 7.11
N LEU A 465 12.63 -12.84 6.54
CA LEU A 465 13.90 -13.54 6.37
C LEU A 465 14.58 -13.07 5.07
N ALA A 466 15.88 -12.81 5.14
CA ALA A 466 16.75 -12.70 3.97
C ALA A 466 17.79 -13.82 3.98
N VAL A 467 18.22 -14.26 2.80
CA VAL A 467 19.32 -15.20 2.62
C VAL A 467 20.39 -14.53 1.78
N LEU A 468 21.61 -14.46 2.31
CA LEU A 468 22.79 -13.96 1.61
C LEU A 468 23.64 -15.16 1.23
N ARG A 469 23.99 -15.27 -0.06
CA ARG A 469 24.92 -16.29 -0.57
C ARG A 469 26.12 -15.60 -1.16
N LEU A 470 27.30 -16.00 -0.73
CA LEU A 470 28.57 -15.46 -1.18
C LEU A 470 29.41 -16.58 -1.78
N SER A 471 29.92 -16.36 -2.98
CA SER A 471 30.98 -17.17 -3.57
C SER A 471 32.23 -16.32 -3.65
N VAL A 472 33.37 -16.80 -3.13
CA VAL A 472 34.66 -16.11 -3.19
C VAL A 472 35.67 -17.02 -3.89
N TRP A 473 36.47 -16.46 -4.79
CA TRP A 473 37.49 -17.17 -5.54
C TRP A 473 38.71 -16.28 -5.83
N ASP A 474 39.71 -16.86 -6.48
CA ASP A 474 40.94 -16.16 -6.87
C ASP A 474 41.10 -16.28 -8.40
N ASP A 475 41.07 -15.19 -9.16
CA ASP A 475 41.45 -15.22 -10.58
C ASP A 475 42.98 -15.12 -10.65
N SER A 476 43.59 -16.12 -11.29
CA SER A 476 45.03 -16.40 -11.25
C SER A 476 45.86 -15.50 -12.15
#